data_AF-A0A849UM25-F1
#
_entry.id   AF-A0A849UM25-F1
#
_cell.length_a   1.000
_cell.length_b   1.000
_cell.length_c   1.000
_cell.angle_alpha   90.00
_cell.angle_beta   90.00
_cell.angle_gamma   90.00
#
_symmetry.space_group_name_H-M   'P 1'
#
loop_
_entity.id
_entity.type
_entity.pdbx_description
1 polymer ?
#
loop_
_entity_poly.entity_id
_entity_poly.type
_entity_poly.pdbx_seq_one_letter_code
_entity_poly.pdbx_strand_id
1 'polypeptide(L)'
;MKRFIPTLLIASILLTGCTGPFQLTKNLHKWQRNVSEDRWAEEVVFIGCAIIAYPITTLGDALIFNSIEFWGGENPIQKASAPVGNEMCLRSVAEQM
;
A
#
# COMPACT_ATOMS: atom_id res chain seq x y z
N MET A 1 -2.22 9.53 37.57
CA MET A 1 -2.29 9.58 36.09
C MET A 1 -0.93 9.57 35.36
N LYS A 2 0.22 9.37 36.03
CA LYS A 2 1.56 9.37 35.37
C LYS A 2 2.07 7.99 34.94
N ARG A 3 1.37 6.91 35.33
CA ARG A 3 1.75 5.51 35.06
C ARG A 3 1.21 4.99 33.71
N PHE A 4 0.31 5.73 33.06
CA PHE A 4 -0.28 5.37 31.76
C PHE A 4 0.55 5.84 30.56
N ILE A 5 1.46 6.79 30.76
CA ILE A 5 2.33 7.33 29.71
C ILE A 5 3.31 6.26 29.17
N PRO A 6 4.03 5.47 30.00
CA PRO A 6 4.95 4.47 29.47
C PRO A 6 4.23 3.30 28.78
N THR A 7 3.04 2.90 29.25
CA THR A 7 2.24 1.84 28.61
C THR A 7 1.72 2.26 27.24
N LEU A 8 1.36 3.53 27.05
CA LEU A 8 0.90 4.06 25.77
C LEU A 8 2.04 4.12 24.73
N LEU A 9 3.27 4.45 25.17
CA LEU A 9 4.47 4.44 24.33
C LEU A 9 4.91 3.04 23.90
N ILE A 10 4.83 2.06 24.81
CA ILE A 10 5.14 0.66 24.48
C ILE A 10 4.08 0.10 23.52
N ALA A 11 2.80 0.46 23.70
CA ALA A 11 1.74 0.10 22.78
C ALA A 11 1.96 0.71 21.37
N SER A 12 2.42 1.96 21.25
CA SER A 12 2.69 2.56 19.94
C SER A 12 3.81 1.87 19.16
N ILE A 13 4.81 1.31 19.85
CA ILE A 13 5.90 0.55 19.21
C ILE A 13 5.40 -0.82 18.71
N LEU A 14 4.46 -1.44 19.42
CA LEU A 14 3.84 -2.70 18.99
C LEU A 14 2.81 -2.50 17.86
N LEU A 15 2.20 -1.31 17.79
CA LEU A 15 1.29 -0.91 16.71
C LEU A 15 2.04 -0.46 15.45
N THR A 16 3.28 0.02 15.59
CA THR A 16 4.25 0.05 14.48
C THR A 16 4.84 -1.35 14.30
N GLY A 17 4.00 -2.33 13.95
CA GLY A 17 4.54 -3.51 13.28
C GLY A 17 5.42 -3.00 12.13
N CYS A 18 6.62 -3.55 11.96
CA CYS A 18 7.43 -3.30 10.77
C CYS A 18 6.73 -4.02 9.61
N THR A 19 5.57 -3.51 9.20
CA THR A 19 4.83 -3.96 8.04
C THR A 19 5.65 -3.50 6.85
N GLY A 20 6.31 -4.47 6.19
CA GLY A 20 7.12 -4.18 5.02
C GLY A 20 6.32 -3.42 3.95
N PRO A 21 7.00 -2.77 2.99
CA PRO A 21 6.45 -1.67 2.23
C PRO A 21 5.31 -1.99 1.23
N PHE A 22 4.75 -3.21 1.19
CA PHE A 22 3.61 -3.61 0.34
C PHE A 22 3.71 -3.09 -1.10
N GLN A 23 4.91 -3.22 -1.68
CA GLN A 23 5.26 -2.55 -2.92
C GLN A 23 4.49 -3.13 -4.10
N LEU A 24 4.20 -4.44 -4.12
CA LEU A 24 3.43 -5.06 -5.18
C LEU A 24 1.99 -4.53 -5.20
N THR A 25 1.37 -4.46 -4.03
CA THR A 25 0.00 -3.96 -3.86
C THR A 25 -0.10 -2.48 -4.23
N LYS A 26 0.88 -1.66 -3.86
CA LYS A 26 0.95 -0.25 -4.25
C LYS A 26 1.12 -0.07 -5.75
N ASN A 27 1.93 -0.91 -6.41
CA ASN A 27 2.12 -0.86 -7.86
C ASN A 27 0.84 -1.26 -8.60
N LEU A 28 0.14 -2.29 -8.13
CA LEU A 28 -1.18 -2.67 -8.65
C LEU A 28 -2.19 -1.52 -8.51
N HIS A 29 -2.22 -0.86 -7.35
CA HIS A 29 -3.10 0.27 -7.11
C HIS A 29 -2.81 1.46 -8.04
N LYS A 30 -1.53 1.75 -8.27
CA LYS A 30 -1.13 2.77 -9.25
C LYS A 30 -1.61 2.39 -10.65
N TRP A 31 -1.39 1.16 -11.07
CA TRP A 31 -1.83 0.70 -12.38
C TRP A 31 -3.35 0.88 -12.54
N GLN A 32 -4.14 0.39 -11.57
CA GLN A 32 -5.60 0.48 -11.59
C GLN A 32 -6.10 1.91 -11.74
N ARG A 33 -5.49 2.87 -11.03
CA ARG A 33 -5.81 4.30 -11.13
C ARG A 33 -5.41 4.98 -12.45
N ASN A 34 -4.57 4.33 -13.26
CA ASN A 34 -4.14 4.85 -14.56
C ASN A 34 -4.78 4.11 -15.74
N VAL A 35 -5.69 3.16 -15.50
CA VAL A 35 -6.34 2.40 -16.58
C VAL A 35 -7.32 3.26 -17.39
N SER A 36 -8.04 4.16 -16.73
CA SER A 36 -9.10 4.96 -17.35
C SER A 36 -9.21 6.34 -16.72
N GLU A 37 -9.62 7.35 -17.50
CA GLU A 37 -10.00 8.68 -16.99
C GLU A 37 -11.48 8.74 -16.57
N ASP A 38 -12.30 7.78 -17.02
CA ASP A 38 -13.71 7.67 -16.65
C ASP A 38 -13.90 7.01 -15.27
N ARG A 39 -14.49 7.74 -14.33
CA ARG A 39 -14.76 7.27 -12.95
C ARG A 39 -15.51 5.93 -12.88
N TRP A 40 -16.49 5.72 -13.76
CA TRP A 40 -17.27 4.46 -13.78
C TRP A 40 -16.46 3.27 -14.28
N ALA A 41 -15.58 3.49 -15.26
CA ALA A 41 -14.69 2.44 -15.76
C ALA A 41 -13.62 2.10 -14.70
N GLU A 42 -13.09 3.11 -14.01
CA GLU A 42 -12.17 2.91 -12.89
C GLU A 42 -12.80 2.06 -11.77
N GLU A 43 -14.05 2.35 -11.37
CA GLU A 43 -14.74 1.62 -10.31
C GLU A 43 -14.97 0.14 -10.65
N VAL A 44 -15.36 -0.15 -11.90
CA VAL A 44 -15.53 -1.54 -12.36
C VAL A 44 -14.21 -2.31 -12.30
N VAL A 45 -13.11 -1.68 -12.72
CA VAL A 45 -11.76 -2.27 -12.62
C VAL A 45 -11.34 -2.42 -11.16
N PHE A 46 -11.66 -1.46 -10.30
CA PHE A 46 -11.41 -1.52 -8.87
C PHE A 46 -12.13 -2.72 -8.23
N ILE A 47 -13.42 -2.92 -8.49
CA ILE A 47 -14.19 -4.06 -7.96
C ILE A 47 -13.58 -5.38 -8.41
N GLY A 48 -13.21 -5.51 -9.69
CA GLY A 48 -12.54 -6.71 -10.20
C GLY A 48 -11.19 -6.98 -9.52
N CYS A 49 -10.39 -5.93 -9.33
CA CYS A 49 -9.13 -6.02 -8.61
C CYS A 49 -9.31 -6.32 -7.12
N ALA A 50 -10.36 -5.79 -6.47
CA ALA A 50 -10.66 -5.99 -5.05
C ALA A 50 -10.97 -7.44 -4.70
N ILE A 51 -11.63 -8.16 -5.60
CA ILE A 51 -12.01 -9.55 -5.35
C ILE A 51 -10.82 -10.51 -5.57
N ILE A 52 -9.97 -10.21 -6.56
CA ILE A 52 -8.93 -11.17 -7.01
C ILE A 52 -7.53 -10.64 -6.77
N ALA A 53 -7.18 -9.52 -7.41
CA ALA A 53 -5.79 -9.07 -7.49
C ALA A 53 -5.26 -8.52 -6.16
N TYR A 54 -6.02 -7.66 -5.47
CA TYR A 54 -5.59 -7.05 -4.21
C TYR A 54 -5.38 -8.07 -3.08
N PRO A 55 -6.26 -9.08 -2.85
CA PRO A 55 -5.99 -10.10 -1.84
C PRO A 55 -4.71 -10.89 -2.14
N ILE A 56 -4.47 -11.25 -3.41
CA ILE A 56 -3.29 -12.01 -3.82
C ILE A 56 -2.01 -11.18 -3.65
N THR A 57 -2.01 -9.93 -4.12
CA THR A 57 -0.82 -9.06 -3.99
C THR A 57 -0.54 -8.71 -2.54
N THR A 58 -1.58 -8.48 -1.74
CA THR A 58 -1.45 -8.14 -0.31
C THR A 58 -0.90 -9.33 0.47
N LEU A 59 -1.38 -10.54 0.22
CA LEU A 59 -0.83 -11.75 0.83
C LEU A 59 0.58 -12.06 0.35
N GLY A 60 0.86 -11.86 -0.94
CA GLY A 60 2.20 -12.00 -1.51
C GLY A 60 3.20 -11.03 -0.88
N ASP A 61 2.83 -9.77 -0.72
CA ASP A 61 3.63 -8.78 0.00
C ASP A 61 3.82 -9.20 1.47
N ALA A 62 2.74 -9.54 2.17
CA ALA A 62 2.77 -9.89 3.59
C ALA A 62 3.63 -11.11 3.90
N LEU A 63 3.59 -12.14 3.06
CA LEU A 63 4.26 -13.41 3.32
C LEU A 63 5.62 -13.52 2.64
N ILE A 64 5.75 -13.01 1.41
CA ILE A 64 6.92 -13.27 0.55
C ILE A 64 7.80 -12.03 0.47
N PHE A 65 7.30 -10.95 -0.13
CA PHE A 65 8.18 -9.82 -0.49
C PHE A 65 8.67 -9.03 0.72
N ASN A 66 7.80 -8.80 1.71
CA ASN A 66 8.20 -8.16 2.96
C ASN A 66 9.16 -9.05 3.79
N SER A 67 9.01 -10.37 3.70
CA SER A 67 9.92 -11.33 4.34
C SER A 67 11.29 -11.34 3.66
N ILE A 68 11.34 -11.35 2.33
CA ILE A 68 12.59 -11.27 1.56
C ILE A 68 13.33 -9.95 1.87
N GLU A 69 12.62 -8.83 1.93
CA GLU A 69 13.21 -7.55 2.31
C GLU A 69 13.72 -7.55 3.75
N PHE A 70 12.99 -8.17 4.68
CA PHE A 70 13.40 -8.26 6.08
C PHE A 70 14.72 -9.04 6.27
N TRP A 71 14.89 -10.17 5.57
CA TRP A 71 16.07 -11.02 5.71
C TRP A 71 17.21 -10.70 4.73
N GLY A 72 16.86 -10.23 3.52
CA GLY A 72 17.79 -9.97 2.42
C GLY A 72 18.11 -8.49 2.20
N GLY A 73 17.42 -7.57 2.89
CA GLY A 73 17.66 -6.12 2.84
C GLY A 73 17.22 -5.41 1.56
N GLU A 74 16.94 -6.14 0.48
CA GLU A 74 16.40 -5.58 -0.77
C GLU A 74 15.03 -6.17 -1.10
N ASN A 75 14.11 -5.31 -1.54
CA ASN A 75 12.83 -5.76 -2.09
C ASN A 75 12.94 -5.98 -3.61
N PRO A 76 12.67 -7.19 -4.12
CA PRO A 76 12.76 -7.47 -5.56
C PRO A 76 11.75 -6.67 -6.40
N ILE A 77 10.65 -6.20 -5.79
CA ILE A 77 9.60 -5.42 -6.46
C ILE A 77 9.97 -3.93 -6.57
N GLN A 78 10.86 -3.41 -5.71
CA GLN A 78 11.26 -2.00 -5.73
C GLN A 78 11.96 -1.58 -7.03
N LYS A 79 12.66 -2.49 -7.70
CA LYS A 79 13.37 -2.19 -8.97
C LYS A 79 12.40 -1.91 -10.13
N ALA A 80 11.11 -2.24 -10.00
CA ALA A 80 10.09 -2.01 -11.02
C ALA A 80 9.23 -0.75 -10.78
N SER A 81 9.38 -0.05 -9.64
CA SER A 81 8.52 1.08 -9.29
C SER A 81 9.06 2.44 -9.76
N ALA A 82 8.36 3.09 -10.69
CA ALA A 82 8.54 4.50 -11.03
C ALA A 82 8.21 5.44 -9.83
N PRO A 83 8.77 6.67 -9.79
CA PRO A 83 8.78 7.52 -8.61
C PRO A 83 7.38 7.78 -8.06
N VAL A 84 7.19 7.52 -6.76
CA VAL A 84 6.00 7.92 -6.00
C VAL A 84 6.16 9.40 -5.67
N GLY A 85 5.53 10.29 -6.44
CA GLY A 85 5.57 11.72 -6.18
C GLY A 85 4.20 12.37 -6.40
N ASN A 86 3.52 12.68 -5.29
CA ASN A 86 2.54 13.76 -5.12
C ASN A 86 1.20 13.73 -5.89
N GLU A 87 1.03 12.94 -6.95
CA GLU A 87 -0.20 13.03 -7.77
C GLU A 87 -1.42 12.32 -7.16
N MET A 88 -1.20 11.39 -6.22
CA MET A 88 -2.30 10.61 -5.64
C MET A 88 -3.25 11.45 -4.79
N CYS A 89 -2.69 12.41 -4.04
CA CYS A 89 -3.46 13.35 -3.21
C CYS A 89 -4.13 14.43 -4.07
N LEU A 90 -3.50 14.85 -5.18
CA LEU A 90 -4.02 15.90 -6.04
C LEU A 90 -5.24 15.48 -6.86
N ARG A 91 -5.31 14.22 -7.30
CA ARG A 91 -6.51 13.73 -8.02
C ARG A 91 -7.74 13.58 -7.11
N SER A 92 -7.54 13.21 -5.84
CA SER A 92 -8.65 13.16 -4.86
C SER A 92 -9.21 14.55 -4.55
N VAL A 93 -8.38 15.61 -4.64
CA VAL A 93 -8.80 16.99 -4.37
C VAL A 93 -9.37 17.66 -5.63
N ALA A 94 -8.83 17.35 -6.81
CA ALA A 94 -9.32 17.88 -8.08
C ALA A 94 -10.71 17.36 -8.46
N GLU A 95 -11.09 16.14 -8.04
CA GLU A 95 -12.44 15.60 -8.25
C GLU A 95 -13.47 16.04 -7.18
N GLN A 96 -13.04 16.77 -6.13
CA GLN A 96 -13.93 17.37 -5.14
C GLN A 96 -14.25 18.85 -5.42
N MET A 97 -13.83 19.37 -6.58
CA MET A 97 -14.19 20.70 -7.07
C MET A 97 -15.07 20.62 -8.32
#